data_AF-A0A377CC05-F1
#
_entry.id   AF-A0A377CC05-F1
#
_cell.length_a   1.000
_cell.length_b   1.000
_cell.length_c   1.000
_cell.angle_alpha   90.00
_cell.angle_beta   90.00
_cell.angle_gamma   90.00
#
_symmetry.space_group_name_H-M   'P 1'
#
loop_
_entity.id
_entity.type
_entity.pdbx_description
1 polymer ?
#
loop_
_entity_poly.entity_id
_entity_poly.type
_entity_poly.pdbx_seq_one_letter_code
_entity_poly.pdbx_strand_id
1 'polypeptide(L)'
;MYPDQSLYPANSVPAVVERINNTFRGCRSDPMVRGHEPGDPRYVDYFLPIVADAEAGFGGVLNAFELMKAMIEAGAAAVHFEDQLASVKKCGHMGGKVLVPTQEAIQKLVAARLAADVTGVPTLLVARTDADAADLITSDCDPV
;
A
#
# COMPACT_ATOMS: atom_id res chain seq x y z
N MET A 1 -16.43 -5.16 12.00
CA MET A 1 -15.25 -5.98 11.61
C MET A 1 -15.58 -6.56 10.24
N TYR A 2 -14.75 -6.31 9.23
CA TYR A 2 -14.95 -6.79 7.85
C TYR A 2 -14.01 -7.95 7.54
N PRO A 3 -14.38 -8.87 6.64
CA PRO A 3 -13.43 -9.78 6.01
C PRO A 3 -12.48 -9.02 5.07
N ASP A 4 -11.36 -9.66 4.74
CA ASP A 4 -10.35 -9.12 3.82
C ASP A 4 -10.79 -9.23 2.35
N GLN A 5 -11.70 -8.33 1.97
CA GLN A 5 -12.29 -8.22 0.63
C GLN A 5 -12.43 -6.75 0.18
N SER A 6 -11.55 -5.87 0.68
CA SER A 6 -11.54 -4.44 0.34
C SER A 6 -12.89 -3.72 0.56
N LEU A 7 -13.70 -4.18 1.53
CA LEU A 7 -15.04 -3.62 1.85
C LEU A 7 -14.99 -2.28 2.59
N TYR A 8 -13.84 -1.95 3.14
CA TYR A 8 -13.65 -0.76 3.95
C TYR A 8 -13.39 0.48 3.06
N PRO A 9 -13.63 1.70 3.56
CA PRO A 9 -13.35 2.93 2.81
C PRO A 9 -11.87 3.07 2.42
N ALA A 10 -11.57 3.48 1.18
CA ALA A 10 -10.20 3.54 0.65
C ALA A 10 -9.21 4.39 1.48
N ASN A 11 -9.70 5.34 2.28
CA ASN A 11 -8.86 6.16 3.17
C ASN A 11 -8.48 5.46 4.49
N SER A 12 -8.92 4.22 4.73
CA SER A 12 -8.70 3.52 6.01
C SER A 12 -7.23 3.21 6.27
N VAL A 13 -6.51 2.65 5.29
CA VAL A 13 -5.07 2.34 5.46
C VAL A 13 -4.23 3.62 5.56
N PRO A 14 -4.40 4.65 4.71
CA PRO A 14 -3.73 5.94 4.90
C PRO A 14 -3.94 6.54 6.29
N ALA A 15 -5.16 6.48 6.83
CA ALA A 15 -5.44 6.98 8.18
C ALA A 15 -4.67 6.23 9.28
N VAL A 16 -4.40 4.94 9.10
CA VAL A 16 -3.57 4.15 10.04
C VAL A 16 -2.09 4.47 9.88
N VAL A 17 -1.60 4.64 8.66
CA VAL A 17 -0.21 5.09 8.39
C VAL A 17 0.05 6.43 9.08
N GLU A 18 -0.88 7.39 8.94
CA GLU A 18 -0.78 8.70 9.58
C GLU A 18 -0.74 8.57 11.11
N ARG A 19 -1.60 7.71 11.69
CA ARG A 19 -1.62 7.45 13.14
C ARG A 19 -0.29 6.89 13.64
N ILE A 20 0.30 5.93 12.94
CA ILE A 20 1.61 5.35 13.29
C ILE A 20 2.69 6.45 13.26
N ASN A 21 2.75 7.25 12.19
CA ASN A 21 3.70 8.35 12.08
C ASN A 21 3.51 9.42 13.17
N ASN A 22 2.26 9.72 13.55
CA ASN A 22 1.96 10.61 14.67
C ASN A 22 2.45 10.04 16.01
N THR A 23 2.31 8.73 16.23
CA THR A 23 2.90 8.06 17.40
C THR A 23 4.42 8.17 17.41
N PHE A 24 5.10 7.94 16.27
CA PHE A 24 6.55 8.11 16.16
C PHE A 24 7.02 9.53 16.46
N ARG A 25 6.31 10.55 15.94
CA ARG A 25 6.57 11.97 16.27
C ARG A 25 6.40 12.26 17.77
N GLY A 26 5.39 11.67 18.39
CA GLY A 26 5.14 11.76 19.83
C GLY A 26 6.29 11.16 20.65
N CYS A 27 6.70 9.94 20.35
CA CYS A 27 7.80 9.24 21.04
C CYS A 27 9.12 10.02 20.95
N ARG A 28 9.43 10.62 19.80
CA ARG A 28 10.64 11.46 19.65
C ARG A 28 10.62 12.72 20.52
N SER A 29 9.42 13.20 20.85
CA SER A 29 9.23 14.41 21.66
C SER A 29 9.22 14.12 23.17
N ASP A 30 9.20 12.84 23.56
CA ASP A 30 9.18 12.41 24.95
C ASP A 30 10.46 12.84 25.69
N PRO A 31 10.37 13.60 26.79
CA PRO A 31 11.53 14.02 27.59
C PRO A 31 12.42 12.88 28.09
N MET A 32 11.90 11.66 28.28
CA MET A 32 12.70 10.50 28.70
C MET A 32 13.57 9.94 27.57
N VAL A 33 13.21 10.20 26.31
CA VAL A 33 13.93 9.69 25.14
C VAL A 33 14.74 10.80 24.47
N ARG A 34 14.28 12.04 24.59
CA ARG A 34 14.89 13.22 23.99
C ARG A 34 16.28 13.48 24.61
N GLY A 35 17.32 13.44 23.77
CA GLY A 35 18.70 13.73 24.15
C GLY A 35 19.66 12.54 24.02
N HIS A 36 19.14 11.35 23.72
CA HIS A 36 19.96 10.23 23.23
C HIS A 36 20.21 10.45 21.73
N GLU A 37 21.48 10.43 21.33
CA GLU A 37 21.92 10.55 19.95
C GLU A 37 22.32 9.17 19.40
N PRO A 38 22.39 8.99 18.07
CA PRO A 38 22.90 7.76 17.46
C PRO A 38 24.26 7.36 18.07
N GLY A 39 24.29 6.21 18.76
CA GLY A 39 25.45 5.72 19.50
C GLY A 39 25.27 5.61 21.02
N ASP A 40 24.24 6.25 21.62
CA ASP A 40 23.84 5.96 23.01
C ASP A 40 23.09 4.61 23.06
N PRO A 41 23.39 3.70 24.01
CA PRO A 41 22.66 2.44 24.18
C PRO A 41 21.14 2.59 24.38
N ARG A 42 20.68 3.79 24.77
CA ARG A 42 19.26 4.14 24.97
C ARG A 42 18.63 4.82 23.77
N TYR A 43 19.40 5.10 22.70
CA TYR A 43 18.88 5.69 21.48
C TYR A 43 17.98 4.70 20.74
N VAL A 44 16.82 5.19 20.32
CA VAL A 44 15.88 4.44 19.47
C VAL A 44 15.51 5.31 18.29
N ASP A 45 15.71 4.80 17.07
CA ASP A 45 15.18 5.42 15.87
C ASP A 45 13.70 5.02 15.71
N TYR A 46 12.80 5.96 15.98
CA TYR A 46 11.36 5.74 15.88
C TYR A 46 10.83 5.90 14.47
N PHE A 47 11.53 6.60 13.57
CA PHE A 47 11.03 6.86 12.22
C PHE A 47 11.31 5.70 11.28
N LEU A 48 10.78 4.54 11.65
CA LEU A 48 10.88 3.32 10.85
C LEU A 48 10.06 3.47 9.55
N PRO A 49 10.59 3.04 8.40
CA PRO A 49 9.85 3.03 7.14
C PRO A 49 8.60 2.16 7.22
N ILE A 50 7.46 2.70 6.80
CA ILE A 50 6.18 1.97 6.76
C ILE A 50 5.94 1.44 5.34
N VAL A 51 5.68 0.14 5.23
CA VAL A 51 5.18 -0.51 4.00
C VAL A 51 3.68 -0.71 4.15
N ALA A 52 2.88 -0.15 3.25
CA ALA A 52 1.42 -0.15 3.34
C ALA A 52 0.76 -0.97 2.22
N ASP A 53 -0.38 -1.57 2.55
CA ASP A 53 -1.23 -2.33 1.63
C ASP A 53 -2.20 -1.37 0.90
N ALA A 54 -2.14 -1.35 -0.44
CA ALA A 54 -3.07 -0.59 -1.28
C ALA A 54 -4.11 -1.47 -1.99
N GLU A 55 -4.23 -2.74 -1.58
CA GLU A 55 -5.11 -3.73 -2.19
C GLU A 55 -4.85 -3.79 -3.72
N ALA A 56 -5.90 -3.91 -4.51
CA ALA A 56 -5.85 -3.71 -5.96
C ALA A 56 -6.20 -2.25 -6.37
N GLY A 57 -6.08 -1.27 -5.47
CA GLY A 57 -6.30 0.15 -5.76
C GLY A 57 -7.75 0.63 -5.71
N PHE A 58 -8.68 -0.13 -5.11
CA PHE A 58 -10.09 0.27 -4.84
C PHE A 58 -10.90 0.74 -6.08
N GLY A 59 -10.53 0.26 -7.28
CA GLY A 59 -11.22 0.62 -8.51
C GLY A 59 -10.28 0.60 -9.71
N GLY A 60 -10.38 1.64 -10.54
CA GLY A 60 -9.57 1.83 -11.74
C GLY A 60 -8.26 2.58 -11.48
N VAL A 61 -7.60 3.02 -12.56
CA VAL A 61 -6.29 3.69 -12.48
C VAL A 61 -6.33 5.01 -11.71
N LEU A 62 -7.43 5.76 -11.76
CA LEU A 62 -7.57 7.02 -11.01
C LEU A 62 -7.69 6.77 -9.51
N ASN A 63 -8.36 5.68 -9.10
CA ASN A 63 -8.45 5.28 -7.71
C ASN A 63 -7.07 4.88 -7.17
N ALA A 64 -6.30 4.13 -7.96
CA ALA A 64 -4.91 3.77 -7.61
C ALA A 64 -4.01 5.00 -7.47
N PHE A 65 -4.15 5.98 -8.37
CA PHE A 65 -3.42 7.26 -8.29
C PHE A 65 -3.74 8.02 -7.00
N GLU A 66 -5.02 8.26 -6.71
CA GLU A 66 -5.43 8.99 -5.50
C GLU A 66 -5.05 8.24 -4.21
N LEU A 67 -5.16 6.91 -4.21
CA LEU A 67 -4.76 6.10 -3.06
C LEU A 67 -3.25 6.19 -2.82
N MET A 68 -2.43 6.05 -3.86
CA MET A 68 -0.98 6.19 -3.73
C MET A 68 -0.61 7.58 -3.21
N LYS A 69 -1.24 8.63 -3.73
CA LYS A 69 -1.04 10.00 -3.24
C LYS A 69 -1.40 10.10 -1.75
N ALA A 70 -2.54 9.57 -1.33
CA ALA A 70 -2.96 9.56 0.08
C ALA A 70 -1.98 8.79 0.99
N MET A 71 -1.42 7.67 0.51
CA MET A 71 -0.40 6.91 1.24
C MET A 71 0.89 7.72 1.43
N ILE A 72 1.31 8.43 0.38
CA ILE A 72 2.50 9.31 0.44
C ILE A 72 2.27 10.45 1.42
N GLU A 73 1.12 11.13 1.34
CA GLU A 73 0.76 12.22 2.25
C GLU A 73 0.69 11.76 3.71
N ALA A 74 0.21 10.53 3.95
CA ALA A 74 0.20 9.91 5.28
C ALA A 74 1.61 9.52 5.79
N GLY A 75 2.60 9.45 4.90
CA GLY A 75 4.00 9.13 5.21
C GLY A 75 4.36 7.66 5.07
N ALA A 76 3.75 6.93 4.13
CA ALA A 76 4.20 5.59 3.75
C ALA A 76 5.53 5.67 2.97
N ALA A 77 6.48 4.79 3.30
CA ALA A 77 7.76 4.69 2.60
C ALA A 77 7.69 3.73 1.39
N ALA A 78 6.81 2.73 1.47
CA ALA A 78 6.53 1.82 0.37
C ALA A 78 5.04 1.47 0.33
N VAL A 79 4.54 1.15 -0.86
CA VAL A 79 3.15 0.75 -1.07
C VAL A 79 3.13 -0.46 -1.99
N HIS A 80 2.35 -1.48 -1.65
CA HIS A 80 2.15 -2.64 -2.51
C HIS A 80 0.75 -2.68 -3.13
N PHE A 81 0.69 -3.01 -4.42
CA PHE A 81 -0.54 -3.25 -5.17
C PHE A 81 -0.59 -4.71 -5.64
N GLU A 82 -1.77 -5.33 -5.63
CA GLU A 82 -1.99 -6.70 -6.13
C GLU A 82 -2.82 -6.73 -7.43
N ASP A 83 -2.71 -7.85 -8.16
CA ASP A 83 -3.31 -8.10 -9.47
C ASP A 83 -4.68 -8.80 -9.39
N GLN A 84 -5.30 -8.86 -8.22
CA GLN A 84 -6.69 -9.32 -8.08
C GLN A 84 -7.69 -8.25 -8.53
N LEU A 85 -8.89 -8.69 -8.92
CA LEU A 85 -10.00 -7.78 -9.18
C LEU A 85 -10.49 -7.13 -7.86
N ALA A 86 -10.38 -5.80 -7.75
CA ALA A 86 -10.66 -5.02 -6.54
C ALA A 86 -12.04 -5.26 -5.90
N SER A 87 -13.07 -5.55 -6.70
CA SER A 87 -14.45 -5.76 -6.21
C SER A 87 -14.74 -7.16 -5.69
N VAL A 88 -13.88 -8.13 -5.98
CA VAL A 88 -13.99 -9.53 -5.52
C VAL A 88 -12.69 -10.02 -4.88
N LYS A 89 -11.87 -9.06 -4.42
CA LYS A 89 -10.59 -9.33 -3.77
C LYS A 89 -10.80 -10.30 -2.61
N LYS A 90 -9.87 -11.22 -2.47
CA LYS A 90 -9.83 -12.15 -1.34
C LYS A 90 -8.42 -12.23 -0.80
N CYS A 91 -8.29 -12.51 0.49
CA CYS A 91 -7.03 -12.88 1.10
C CYS A 91 -6.32 -13.99 0.31
N GLY A 92 -4.99 -13.91 0.19
CA GLY A 92 -4.17 -14.77 -0.67
C GLY A 92 -4.31 -16.28 -0.43
N HIS A 93 -4.81 -16.70 0.74
CA HIS A 93 -5.00 -18.11 1.12
C HIS A 93 -6.42 -18.63 0.85
N MET A 94 -7.33 -17.80 0.33
CA MET A 94 -8.71 -18.17 0.04
C MET A 94 -8.89 -18.60 -1.43
N GLY A 95 -9.77 -19.57 -1.67
CA GLY A 95 -10.14 -20.00 -3.04
C GLY A 95 -11.02 -19.00 -3.79
N GLY A 96 -11.03 -19.11 -5.12
CA GLY A 96 -11.82 -18.26 -6.02
C GLY A 96 -11.33 -16.81 -6.05
N LYS A 97 -10.01 -16.63 -6.03
CA LYS A 97 -9.35 -15.36 -6.38
C LYS A 97 -9.44 -15.18 -7.89
N VAL A 98 -9.64 -13.94 -8.34
CA VAL A 98 -9.79 -13.61 -9.75
C VAL A 98 -8.74 -12.57 -10.10
N LEU A 99 -7.85 -12.91 -11.02
CA LEU A 99 -6.84 -12.00 -11.55
C LEU A 99 -7.44 -11.06 -12.59
N VAL A 100 -6.86 -9.87 -12.71
CA VAL A 100 -7.03 -9.01 -13.88
C VAL A 100 -5.97 -9.34 -14.95
N PRO A 101 -6.18 -8.97 -16.23
CA PRO A 101 -5.15 -9.05 -17.26
C PRO A 101 -3.87 -8.32 -16.84
N THR A 102 -2.71 -8.83 -17.25
CA THR A 102 -1.40 -8.29 -16.86
C THR A 102 -1.29 -6.79 -17.18
N GLN A 103 -1.78 -6.37 -18.34
CA GLN A 103 -1.83 -4.96 -18.74
C GLN A 103 -2.58 -4.08 -17.73
N GLU A 104 -3.67 -4.56 -17.11
CA GLU A 104 -4.43 -3.78 -16.13
C GLU A 104 -3.65 -3.63 -14.82
N ALA A 105 -2.99 -4.69 -14.36
CA ALA A 105 -2.11 -4.63 -13.19
C ALA A 105 -0.96 -3.65 -13.42
N ILE A 106 -0.32 -3.70 -14.61
CA ILE A 106 0.74 -2.77 -15.01
C ILE A 106 0.22 -1.32 -15.02
N GLN A 107 -0.98 -1.06 -15.57
CA GLN A 107 -1.53 0.29 -15.59
C GLN A 107 -1.73 0.87 -14.18
N LYS A 108 -2.08 0.05 -13.18
CA LYS A 108 -2.14 0.50 -11.78
C LYS A 108 -0.75 0.81 -11.22
N LEU A 109 0.25 0.01 -11.53
CA LEU A 109 1.65 0.29 -11.14
C LEU A 109 2.14 1.61 -11.76
N VAL A 110 1.81 1.86 -13.03
CA VAL A 110 2.11 3.12 -13.72
C VAL A 110 1.39 4.29 -13.05
N ALA A 111 0.10 4.15 -12.71
CA ALA A 111 -0.65 5.19 -12.01
C ALA A 111 -0.08 5.49 -10.61
N ALA A 112 0.33 4.46 -9.86
CA ALA A 112 0.98 4.63 -8.56
C ALA A 112 2.34 5.32 -8.71
N ARG A 113 3.16 4.93 -9.70
CA ARG A 113 4.43 5.61 -9.98
C ARG A 113 4.20 7.07 -10.37
N LEU A 114 3.20 7.36 -11.21
CA LEU A 114 2.84 8.72 -11.59
C LEU A 114 2.46 9.57 -10.36
N ALA A 115 1.71 9.02 -9.40
CA ALA A 115 1.39 9.71 -8.15
C ALA A 115 2.64 10.04 -7.33
N ALA A 116 3.59 9.11 -7.26
CA ALA A 116 4.88 9.34 -6.59
C ALA A 116 5.72 10.43 -7.30
N ASP A 117 5.75 10.42 -8.63
CA ASP A 117 6.49 11.39 -9.42
C ASP A 117 5.87 12.80 -9.30
N VAL A 118 4.54 12.90 -9.36
CA VAL A 118 3.80 14.18 -9.20
C VAL A 118 3.97 14.77 -7.79
N THR A 119 4.06 13.93 -6.77
CA THR A 119 4.32 14.37 -5.38
C THR A 119 5.79 14.60 -5.09
N GLY A 120 6.69 14.18 -5.99
CA GLY A 120 8.14 14.35 -5.85
C GLY A 120 8.77 13.48 -4.75
N VAL A 121 8.14 12.35 -4.40
CA VAL A 121 8.62 11.45 -3.34
C VAL A 121 9.08 10.12 -3.94
N PRO A 122 10.30 9.64 -3.65
CA PRO A 122 10.82 8.39 -4.20
C PRO A 122 10.28 7.16 -3.47
N THR A 123 8.95 7.06 -3.34
CA THR A 123 8.27 5.95 -2.67
C THR A 123 8.56 4.63 -3.37
N LEU A 124 8.85 3.59 -2.60
CA LEU A 124 9.02 2.25 -3.15
C LEU A 124 7.66 1.68 -3.57
N LEU A 125 7.62 1.16 -4.80
CA LEU A 125 6.43 0.54 -5.36
C LEU A 125 6.66 -0.97 -5.43
N VAL A 126 5.79 -1.74 -4.81
CA VAL A 126 5.87 -3.20 -4.75
C VAL A 126 4.71 -3.80 -5.55
N ALA A 127 5.02 -4.68 -6.49
CA ALA A 127 4.03 -5.43 -7.24
C ALA A 127 3.85 -6.81 -6.60
N ARG A 128 2.64 -7.10 -6.13
CA ARG A 128 2.26 -8.43 -5.65
C ARG A 128 1.45 -9.14 -6.73
N THR A 129 1.72 -10.43 -6.92
CA THR A 129 0.88 -11.30 -7.75
C THR A 129 0.23 -12.38 -6.90
N ASP A 130 -1.03 -12.68 -7.22
CA ASP A 130 -1.79 -13.77 -6.60
C ASP A 130 -1.91 -15.02 -7.50
N ALA A 131 -1.18 -15.04 -8.61
CA ALA A 131 -1.22 -16.10 -9.62
C ALA A 131 -0.78 -17.49 -9.13
N ASP A 132 -0.13 -17.60 -7.96
CA ASP A 132 0.25 -18.88 -7.38
C ASP A 132 -0.97 -19.76 -7.03
N ALA A 133 -2.08 -19.13 -6.59
CA ALA A 133 -3.28 -19.86 -6.16
C ALA A 133 -4.59 -19.33 -6.78
N ALA A 134 -4.52 -18.31 -7.65
CA ALA A 134 -5.68 -17.86 -8.42
C ALA A 134 -5.87 -18.73 -9.66
N ASP A 135 -7.08 -19.25 -9.85
CA ASP A 135 -7.47 -20.14 -10.94
C ASP A 135 -8.43 -19.47 -11.94
N LEU A 136 -8.71 -18.18 -11.75
CA LEU A 136 -9.61 -17.38 -12.58
C LEU A 136 -8.93 -16.09 -13.04
N ILE A 137 -9.25 -15.65 -14.25
CA ILE A 137 -8.86 -14.35 -14.82
C ILE A 137 -10.12 -13.68 -15.40
N THR A 138 -10.23 -12.36 -15.30
CA THR A 138 -11.43 -11.65 -15.78
C THR A 138 -11.57 -11.63 -17.30
N SER A 139 -10.47 -11.66 -18.05
CA SER A 139 -10.46 -11.58 -19.50
C SER A 139 -9.17 -12.17 -20.10
N ASP A 140 -9.26 -12.64 -21.34
CA ASP A 140 -8.18 -13.14 -22.20
C ASP A 140 -7.64 -12.07 -23.18
N CYS A 141 -7.91 -10.79 -22.92
CA CYS A 141 -7.56 -9.70 -23.84
C CYS A 141 -6.05 -9.41 -23.95
N ASP A 142 -5.24 -9.91 -23.01
CA ASP A 142 -3.79 -9.75 -23.01
C ASP A 142 -3.13 -11.02 -23.58
N PRO A 143 -2.39 -10.93 -24.70
CA PRO A 143 -1.75 -12.08 -25.30
C PRO A 143 -0.64 -12.66 -24.41
N VAL A 144 -0.46 -13.97 -24.50
CA VAL A 144 0.62 -14.71 -23.82
C VAL A 144 1.97 -14.49 -24.50
#